data_AF-A0A498SSN1-F1
#
_entry.id   AF-A0A498SSN1-F1
#
_cell.length_a   1.000
_cell.length_b   1.000
_cell.length_c   1.000
_cell.angle_alpha   90.00
_cell.angle_beta   90.00
_cell.angle_gamma   90.00
#
_symmetry.space_group_name_H-M   'P 1'
#
loop_
_entity.id
_entity.type
_entity.pdbx_description
1 polymer ?
#
loop_
_entity_poly.entity_id
_entity_poly.type
_entity_poly.pdbx_seq_one_letter_code
_entity_poly.pdbx_strand_id
1 'polypeptide(L)'
;MILIPPLFTAATFLAVYRFVINFTDLPYSNELNHPYTKQFIHTSRQISDALRAILATLPGQRNISVISYRYQQVIGTLVTVEIASRKSQPKLRKTIEKAIRTGKIGEYAVGFDGYQYYTLKGH
;
A
#
# COMPACT_ATOMS: atom_id res chain seq x y z
N MET A 1 -28.36 1.62 43.39
CA MET A 1 -28.21 1.00 42.06
C MET A 1 -27.01 1.63 41.37
N ILE A 2 -25.93 0.88 41.20
CA ILE A 2 -24.74 1.36 40.46
C ILE A 2 -24.98 0.99 38.99
N LEU A 3 -25.11 2.02 38.14
CA LEU A 3 -25.21 1.85 36.70
C LEU A 3 -23.80 1.58 36.15
N ILE A 4 -23.50 0.33 35.80
CA ILE A 4 -22.28 -0.01 35.07
C ILE A 4 -22.57 0.29 33.59
N PRO A 5 -21.89 1.24 32.93
CA PRO A 5 -22.11 1.46 31.51
C PRO A 5 -21.68 0.21 30.74
N PRO A 6 -22.39 -0.19 29.67
CA PRO A 6 -21.97 -1.31 28.87
C PRO A 6 -20.59 -0.98 28.28
N LEU A 7 -19.64 -1.92 28.41
CA LEU A 7 -18.44 -1.89 27.57
C LEU A 7 -18.95 -1.96 26.13
N PHE A 8 -19.00 -0.82 25.44
CA PHE A 8 -18.98 -0.82 23.99
C PHE A 8 -17.63 -1.41 23.62
N THR A 9 -17.58 -2.71 23.37
CA THR A 9 -16.49 -3.35 22.64
C THR A 9 -16.42 -2.64 21.29
N ALA A 10 -15.53 -1.65 21.18
CA ALA A 10 -15.24 -1.02 19.92
C ALA A 10 -14.70 -2.13 19.01
N ALA A 11 -15.54 -2.65 18.12
CA ALA A 11 -15.12 -3.59 17.10
C ALA A 11 -13.98 -2.93 16.31
N THR A 12 -12.75 -3.40 16.53
CA THR A 12 -11.60 -2.92 15.78
C THR A 12 -11.67 -3.52 14.38
N PHE A 13 -12.37 -2.84 13.47
CA PHE A 13 -12.40 -3.23 12.07
C PHE A 13 -11.01 -3.02 11.45
N LEU A 14 -10.39 -4.12 10.99
CA LEU A 14 -9.21 -4.04 10.16
C LEU A 14 -9.65 -3.94 8.70
N ALA A 15 -9.41 -2.79 8.08
CA ALA A 15 -9.52 -2.63 6.64
C ALA A 15 -8.12 -2.73 6.02
N VAL A 16 -7.97 -3.61 5.04
CA VAL A 16 -6.77 -3.73 4.21
C VAL A 16 -7.09 -3.19 2.83
N TYR A 17 -6.37 -2.16 2.42
CA TYR A 17 -6.47 -1.55 1.10
C TYR A 17 -5.34 -2.08 0.24
N ARG A 18 -5.66 -2.83 -0.80
CA ARG A 18 -4.67 -3.43 -1.71
C ARG A 18 -4.60 -2.65 -3.01
N PHE A 19 -3.39 -2.29 -3.40
CA PHE A 19 -3.08 -1.59 -4.64
C PHE A 19 -2.12 -2.43 -5.47
N VAL A 20 -2.36 -2.51 -6.77
CA VAL A 20 -1.35 -2.96 -7.74
C VAL A 20 -0.97 -1.73 -8.54
N ILE A 21 0.31 -1.39 -8.53
CA ILE A 21 0.82 -0.14 -9.14
C ILE A 21 1.97 -0.51 -10.07
N ASN A 22 2.01 0.11 -11.25
CA ASN A 22 3.12 -0.04 -12.16
C ASN A 22 4.26 0.90 -11.78
N PHE A 23 5.43 0.32 -11.51
CA PHE A 23 6.70 1.00 -11.30
C PHE A 23 7.51 0.85 -12.60
N THR A 24 7.41 1.85 -13.46
CA THR A 24 7.79 1.77 -14.88
C THR A 24 9.29 1.75 -15.10
N ASP A 25 10.06 2.29 -14.16
CA ASP A 25 11.53 2.32 -14.21
C ASP A 25 12.20 1.36 -13.20
N LEU A 26 11.41 0.59 -12.43
CA LEU A 26 11.94 -0.39 -11.49
C LEU A 26 12.37 -1.66 -12.26
N PRO A 27 13.67 -1.95 -12.37
CA PRO A 27 14.14 -3.13 -13.08
C PRO A 27 13.74 -4.39 -12.33
N TYR A 28 13.05 -5.31 -13.00
CA TYR A 28 12.68 -6.58 -12.40
C TYR A 28 13.89 -7.51 -12.31
N SER A 29 14.01 -8.21 -11.18
CA SER A 29 15.06 -9.20 -10.96
C SER A 29 14.48 -10.46 -10.32
N ASN A 30 15.24 -11.56 -10.38
CA ASN A 30 14.89 -12.77 -9.66
C ASN A 30 14.87 -12.57 -8.14
N GLU A 31 15.66 -11.64 -7.60
CA GLU A 31 15.61 -11.34 -6.17
C GLU A 31 14.28 -10.67 -5.78
N LEU A 32 13.73 -9.78 -6.61
CA LEU A 32 12.41 -9.18 -6.37
C LEU A 32 11.26 -10.20 -6.44
N ASN A 33 11.44 -11.30 -7.15
CA ASN A 33 10.45 -12.38 -7.20
C ASN A 33 10.39 -13.22 -5.91
N HIS A 34 11.42 -13.15 -5.05
CA HIS A 34 11.52 -13.94 -3.84
C HIS A 34 11.41 -13.04 -2.61
N PRO A 35 10.40 -13.23 -1.75
CA PRO A 35 10.31 -12.52 -0.49
C PRO A 35 11.58 -12.70 0.36
N TYR A 36 11.90 -11.69 1.15
CA TYR A 36 13.02 -11.69 2.12
C TYR A 36 14.45 -11.69 1.52
N THR A 37 14.61 -11.62 0.21
CA THR A 37 15.91 -11.32 -0.39
C THR A 37 16.36 -9.90 -0.04
N LYS A 38 17.66 -9.62 -0.15
CA LYS A 38 18.21 -8.29 0.14
C LYS A 38 17.56 -7.22 -0.73
N GLN A 39 17.46 -7.46 -2.04
CA GLN A 39 16.82 -6.51 -2.95
C GLN A 39 15.32 -6.34 -2.64
N PHE A 40 14.58 -7.43 -2.40
CA PHE A 40 13.16 -7.34 -2.02
C PHE A 40 12.97 -6.45 -0.79
N ILE A 41 13.71 -6.72 0.29
CA ILE A 41 13.59 -5.97 1.55
C ILE A 41 13.96 -4.51 1.35
N HIS A 42 15.07 -4.24 0.64
CA HIS A 42 15.55 -2.88 0.41
C HIS A 42 14.55 -2.05 -0.41
N THR A 43 14.13 -2.57 -1.58
CA THR A 43 13.17 -1.90 -2.46
C THR A 43 11.82 -1.74 -1.76
N SER A 44 11.36 -2.76 -1.03
CA SER A 44 10.09 -2.71 -0.28
C SER A 44 10.10 -1.62 0.78
N ARG A 45 11.23 -1.44 1.47
CA ARG A 45 11.40 -0.38 2.47
C ARG A 45 11.31 1.00 1.83
N GLN A 46 12.05 1.24 0.73
CA GLN A 46 12.02 2.52 0.02
C GLN A 46 10.61 2.88 -0.47
N ILE A 47 9.90 1.91 -1.07
CA ILE A 47 8.51 2.12 -1.53
C ILE A 47 7.59 2.41 -0.34
N SER A 48 7.71 1.64 0.74
CA SER A 48 6.87 1.81 1.94
C SER A 48 7.11 3.15 2.63
N ASP A 49 8.35 3.63 2.69
CA ASP A 49 8.71 4.92 3.28
C ASP A 49 8.22 6.09 2.43
N ALA A 50 8.36 6.00 1.10
CA ALA A 50 7.79 7.00 0.18
C ALA A 50 6.26 7.09 0.31
N LEU A 51 5.58 5.95 0.36
CA LEU A 51 4.14 5.90 0.58
C LEU A 51 3.75 6.44 1.96
N ARG A 52 4.55 6.18 3.00
CA ARG A 52 4.34 6.75 4.32
C ARG A 52 4.39 8.27 4.30
N ALA A 53 5.34 8.86 3.57
CA ALA A 53 5.45 10.31 3.40
C ALA A 53 4.23 10.89 2.65
N ILE A 54 3.82 10.27 1.54
CA ILE A 54 2.62 10.67 0.78
C ILE A 54 1.36 10.66 1.66
N LEU A 55 1.24 9.65 2.53
CA LEU A 55 0.07 9.43 3.37
C LEU A 55 0.14 10.13 4.73
N ALA A 56 1.23 10.81 5.06
CA ALA A 56 1.42 11.50 6.33
C ALA A 56 0.35 12.58 6.60
N THR A 57 -0.22 13.16 5.53
CA THR A 57 -1.29 14.16 5.61
C THR A 57 -2.66 13.59 6.00
N LEU A 58 -2.84 12.28 5.93
CA LEU A 58 -4.10 11.63 6.30
C LEU A 58 -4.09 11.28 7.80
N PRO A 59 -5.21 11.37 8.52
CA PRO A 59 -5.26 11.07 9.96
C PRO A 59 -5.32 9.57 10.27
N GLY A 60 -4.58 9.12 11.28
CA GLY A 60 -4.64 7.75 11.81
C GLY A 60 -3.45 6.87 11.42
N GLN A 61 -3.17 5.88 12.26
CA GLN A 61 -2.07 4.95 12.05
C GLN A 61 -2.40 3.94 10.95
N ARG A 62 -1.41 3.67 10.09
CA ARG A 62 -1.47 2.61 9.07
C ARG A 62 -0.20 1.79 9.09
N ASN A 63 -0.34 0.52 8.77
CA ASN A 63 0.78 -0.31 8.37
C ASN A 63 0.82 -0.42 6.84
N ILE A 64 2.00 -0.25 6.25
CA ILE A 64 2.20 -0.31 4.80
C ILE A 64 3.15 -1.48 4.56
N SER A 65 2.74 -2.40 3.69
CA SER A 65 3.51 -3.59 3.35
C SER A 65 3.54 -3.78 1.84
N VAL A 66 4.72 -4.01 1.28
CA VAL A 66 4.84 -4.53 -0.08
C VAL A 66 4.72 -6.05 -0.02
N ILE A 67 3.77 -6.59 -0.77
CA ILE A 67 3.40 -8.01 -0.74
C ILE A 67 4.17 -8.80 -1.80
N SER A 68 4.26 -8.25 -3.01
CA SER A 68 4.90 -8.94 -4.13
C SER A 68 5.29 -7.99 -5.24
N TYR A 69 6.25 -8.44 -6.04
CA TYR A 69 6.62 -7.86 -7.33
C TYR A 69 6.25 -8.87 -8.42
N ARG A 70 5.75 -8.37 -9.55
CA ARG A 70 5.46 -9.20 -10.73
C ARG A 70 5.89 -8.48 -11.98
N TYR A 71 6.65 -9.16 -12.83
CA TYR A 71 6.97 -8.65 -14.15
C TYR A 71 5.82 -8.85 -15.13
N GLN A 72 5.57 -7.84 -15.96
CA GLN A 72 4.65 -7.94 -17.08
C GLN A 72 5.30 -7.33 -18.34
N GLN A 73 5.44 -8.15 -19.39
CA GLN A 73 6.30 -7.89 -20.55
C GLN A 73 6.09 -6.53 -21.25
N VAL A 74 4.87 -5.97 -21.20
CA VAL A 74 4.54 -4.73 -21.91
C VAL A 74 4.66 -3.49 -21.02
N ILE A 75 4.37 -3.62 -19.72
CA ILE A 75 4.16 -2.46 -18.84
C ILE A 75 5.24 -2.34 -17.76
N GLY A 76 6.06 -3.37 -17.55
CA GLY A 76 7.16 -3.34 -16.59
C GLY A 76 6.84 -4.05 -15.26
N THR A 77 7.33 -3.49 -14.15
CA THR A 77 7.22 -4.10 -12.83
C THR A 77 5.94 -3.65 -12.12
N LEU A 78 5.04 -4.60 -11.86
CA LEU A 78 3.88 -4.38 -11.00
C LEU A 78 4.24 -4.67 -9.55
N VAL A 79 3.91 -3.74 -8.66
CA VAL A 79 4.12 -3.87 -7.22
C VAL A 79 2.77 -3.96 -6.53
N THR A 80 2.57 -5.03 -5.76
CA THR A 80 1.39 -5.19 -4.91
C THR A 80 1.68 -4.60 -3.53
N VAL A 81 0.91 -3.60 -3.13
CA VAL A 81 1.04 -2.93 -1.83
C VAL A 81 -0.25 -3.09 -1.04
N GLU A 82 -0.11 -3.37 0.25
CA GLU A 82 -1.20 -3.36 1.21
C GLU A 82 -1.04 -2.27 2.24
N ILE A 83 -2.15 -1.62 2.55
CA ILE A 83 -2.24 -0.60 3.58
C ILE A 83 -3.31 -1.03 4.56
N ALA A 84 -2.90 -1.46 5.74
CA ALA A 84 -3.77 -1.89 6.82
C ALA A 84 -4.10 -0.70 7.74
N SER A 85 -5.37 -0.52 8.07
CA SER A 85 -5.86 0.56 8.94
C SER A 85 -6.98 0.07 9.85
N ARG A 86 -6.98 0.51 11.11
CA ARG A 86 -8.05 0.23 12.09
C ARG A 86 -9.28 1.15 11.96
N LYS A 87 -9.21 2.11 11.04
CA LYS A 87 -10.26 3.08 10.75
C LYS A 87 -10.49 3.15 9.24
N SER A 88 -11.71 3.48 8.83
CA SER A 88 -12.01 3.77 7.43
C SER A 88 -11.15 4.93 6.91
N GLN A 89 -10.54 4.76 5.74
CA GLN A 89 -9.68 5.75 5.09
C GLN A 89 -10.28 6.21 3.75
N PRO A 90 -11.35 7.02 3.75
CA PRO A 90 -12.08 7.39 2.52
C PRO A 90 -11.24 8.18 1.51
N LYS A 91 -10.18 8.86 1.98
CA LYS A 91 -9.26 9.65 1.14
C LYS A 91 -8.06 8.85 0.63
N LEU A 92 -7.80 7.64 1.14
CA LEU A 92 -6.58 6.88 0.85
C LEU A 92 -6.40 6.63 -0.64
N ARG A 93 -7.41 6.04 -1.28
CA ARG A 93 -7.39 5.72 -2.71
C ARG A 93 -7.08 6.97 -3.55
N LYS A 94 -7.79 8.06 -3.31
CA LYS A 94 -7.60 9.33 -4.04
C LYS A 94 -6.20 9.90 -3.84
N THR A 95 -5.63 9.80 -2.64
CA THR A 95 -4.26 10.25 -2.37
C THR A 95 -3.22 9.44 -3.13
N ILE A 96 -3.36 8.10 -3.16
CA ILE A 96 -2.48 7.22 -3.94
C ILE A 96 -2.63 7.48 -5.44
N GLU A 97 -3.86 7.55 -5.95
CA GLU A 97 -4.09 7.87 -7.37
C GLU A 97 -3.51 9.24 -7.75
N LYS A 98 -3.56 10.23 -6.86
CA LYS A 98 -2.91 11.53 -7.10
C LYS A 98 -1.39 11.39 -7.20
N ALA A 99 -0.76 10.58 -6.35
CA ALA A 99 0.69 10.34 -6.43
C ALA A 99 1.08 9.60 -7.73
N ILE A 100 0.26 8.64 -8.17
CA ILE A 100 0.50 7.98 -9.48
C ILE A 100 0.35 8.99 -10.62
N ARG A 101 -0.62 9.91 -10.56
CA ARG A 101 -0.78 10.99 -11.56
C ARG A 101 0.41 11.95 -11.62
N THR A 102 1.14 12.14 -10.52
CA THR A 102 2.38 12.92 -10.54
C THR A 102 3.57 12.16 -11.16
N GLY A 103 3.38 10.88 -11.49
CA GLY A 103 4.35 10.04 -12.17
C GLY A 103 5.47 9.50 -11.30
N LYS A 104 5.44 9.75 -9.98
CA LYS A 104 6.48 9.29 -9.04
C LYS A 104 5.93 8.84 -7.69
N ILE A 105 6.54 7.78 -7.14
CA ILE A 105 6.43 7.39 -5.72
C ILE A 105 7.86 7.24 -5.19
N GLY A 106 8.31 8.23 -4.41
CA GLY A 106 9.72 8.35 -4.04
C GLY A 106 10.57 8.60 -5.28
N GLU A 107 11.66 7.84 -5.41
CA GLU A 107 12.57 7.93 -6.56
C GLU A 107 12.06 7.19 -7.81
N TYR A 108 11.03 6.35 -7.67
CA TYR A 108 10.55 5.49 -8.75
C TYR A 108 9.52 6.19 -9.63
N ALA A 109 9.67 6.07 -10.95
CA ALA A 109 8.63 6.40 -11.91
C ALA A 109 7.48 5.40 -11.82
N VAL A 110 6.25 5.90 -11.86
CA VAL A 110 5.03 5.08 -11.75
C VAL A 110 3.98 5.47 -12.76
N GLY A 111 3.10 4.52 -13.09
CA GLY A 111 2.01 4.70 -14.05
C GLY A 111 0.72 3.97 -13.67
N PHE A 112 -0.33 4.22 -14.45
CA PHE A 112 -1.65 3.59 -14.26
C PHE A 112 -1.83 2.28 -15.04
N ASP A 113 -0.91 1.91 -15.92
CA ASP A 113 -1.04 0.68 -16.69
C ASP A 113 -1.08 -0.54 -15.75
N GLY A 114 -2.11 -1.38 -15.87
CA GLY A 114 -2.30 -2.51 -14.96
C GLY A 114 -2.65 -2.13 -13.51
N TYR A 115 -2.98 -0.87 -13.23
CA TYR A 115 -3.39 -0.43 -11.90
C TYR A 115 -4.67 -1.13 -11.43
N GLN A 116 -4.67 -1.60 -10.18
CA GLN A 116 -5.82 -2.22 -9.55
C GLN A 116 -5.96 -1.75 -8.10
N TYR A 117 -7.20 -1.70 -7.60
CA TYR A 117 -7.51 -1.34 -6.22
C TYR A 117 -8.62 -2.22 -5.66
N TYR A 118 -8.39 -2.75 -4.45
CA TYR A 118 -9.35 -3.57 -3.72
C TYR A 118 -9.39 -3.15 -2.24
N THR A 119 -10.54 -3.34 -1.61
CA THR A 119 -10.68 -3.23 -0.15
C THR A 119 -11.06 -4.58 0.40
N LEU A 120 -10.20 -5.14 1.26
CA LEU A 120 -10.44 -6.36 2.01
C LEU A 120 -10.85 -5.94 3.44
N LYS A 121 -12.00 -6.41 3.91
CA LYS A 121 -12.47 -6.14 5.27
C LYS A 121 -12.31 -7.41 6.10
N GLY A 122 -11.55 -7.34 7.20
CA GLY A 122 -11.60 -8.36 8.24
C GLY A 122 -12.90 -8.19 9.03
N HIS A 123 -13.69 -9.25 9.12
CA HIS A 123 -14.86 -9.34 9.99
C HIS A 123 -14.44 -9.64 11.43
#